data_AF-A0A7Y2U649-F1
#
_entry.id   AF-A0A7Y2U649-F1
#
_cell.length_a   1.000
_cell.length_b   1.000
_cell.length_c   1.000
_cell.angle_alpha   90.00
_cell.angle_beta   90.00
_cell.angle_gamma   90.00
#
_symmetry.space_group_name_H-M   'P 1'
#
loop_
_entity.id
_entity.type
_entity.pdbx_description
1 polymer ?
#
loop_
_entity_poly.entity_id
_entity_poly.type
_entity_poly.pdbx_seq_one_letter_code
_entity_poly.pdbx_strand_id
1 'polypeptide(L)'
;PSYSHWHDWVDNCFGAKKELLGHLDIGVRVTEAGLLATKATKFPNRELVWESKACRFKDDPPNKKILKRDYRAGFEPPAEFI
;
A
#
# COMPACT_ATOMS: atom_id res chain seq x y z
N PRO A 1 23.11 -11.51 -13.44
CA PRO A 1 22.62 -11.69 -12.05
C PRO A 1 21.68 -12.92 -11.98
N SER A 2 21.85 -13.80 -11.00
CA SER A 2 21.07 -15.05 -10.84
C SER A 2 19.80 -14.89 -9.99
N TYR A 3 19.43 -13.67 -9.63
CA TYR A 3 18.32 -13.35 -8.73
C TYR A 3 17.29 -12.47 -9.45
N SER A 4 16.00 -12.81 -9.38
CA SER A 4 14.92 -12.03 -9.99
C SER A 4 13.70 -11.96 -9.08
N HIS A 5 13.47 -10.79 -8.47
CA HIS A 5 12.35 -10.56 -7.56
C HIS A 5 11.00 -11.03 -8.10
N TRP A 6 10.72 -10.79 -9.39
CA TRP A 6 9.47 -11.18 -10.03
C TRP A 6 9.42 -12.68 -10.37
N HIS A 7 10.44 -13.20 -11.06
CA HIS A 7 10.41 -14.57 -11.54
C HIS A 7 10.53 -15.59 -10.40
N ASP A 8 11.30 -15.29 -9.35
CA ASP A 8 11.42 -16.17 -8.18
C ASP A 8 10.08 -16.31 -7.44
N TRP A 9 9.25 -15.26 -7.42
CA TRP A 9 7.87 -15.32 -6.92
C TRP A 9 6.99 -16.20 -7.80
N VAL A 10 7.03 -16.01 -9.14
CA VAL A 10 6.27 -16.82 -10.10
C VAL A 10 6.64 -18.31 -10.00
N ASP A 11 7.93 -18.62 -9.94
CA ASP A 11 8.44 -20.00 -9.81
C ASP A 11 7.92 -20.67 -8.53
N ASN A 12 7.87 -19.93 -7.43
CA ASN A 12 7.31 -20.42 -6.16
C ASN A 12 5.80 -20.70 -6.25
N CYS A 13 5.04 -19.97 -7.07
CA CYS A 13 3.63 -20.32 -7.35
C CYS A 13 3.49 -21.67 -8.07
N PHE A 14 4.52 -22.11 -8.80
CA PHE A 14 4.59 -23.44 -9.42
C PHE A 14 5.25 -24.50 -8.52
N GLY A 15 5.51 -24.18 -7.25
CA GLY A 15 6.05 -25.12 -6.26
C GLY A 15 7.58 -25.16 -6.15
N ALA A 16 8.29 -24.21 -6.77
CA ALA A 16 9.70 -24.02 -6.48
C ALA A 16 9.92 -23.59 -5.01
N LYS A 17 11.19 -23.60 -4.59
CA LYS A 17 11.63 -23.18 -3.24
C LYS A 17 12.71 -22.12 -3.35
N LYS A 18 12.41 -21.03 -4.03
CA LYS A 18 13.26 -19.85 -4.20
C LYS A 18 13.15 -18.94 -2.99
N GLU A 19 14.25 -18.28 -2.63
CA GLU A 19 14.25 -17.22 -1.62
C GLU A 19 13.59 -15.96 -2.20
N LEU A 20 12.68 -15.32 -1.45
CA LEU A 20 11.96 -14.13 -1.90
C LEU A 20 12.53 -12.88 -1.22
N LEU A 21 12.79 -11.83 -1.99
CA LEU A 21 12.92 -10.49 -1.42
C LEU A 21 11.51 -9.92 -1.28
N GLY A 22 11.12 -9.52 -0.07
CA GLY A 22 9.80 -8.94 0.18
C GLY A 22 8.70 -9.97 0.35
N HIS A 23 8.91 -10.96 1.23
CA HIS A 23 7.84 -11.83 1.73
C HIS A 23 6.64 -11.01 2.25
N LEU A 24 5.45 -11.60 2.26
CA LEU A 24 4.21 -10.89 2.61
C LEU A 24 4.28 -10.25 4.01
N ASP A 25 4.93 -10.90 4.97
CA ASP A 25 5.15 -10.38 6.32
C ASP A 25 5.98 -9.09 6.35
N ILE A 26 6.99 -8.97 5.49
CA ILE A 26 7.76 -7.75 5.29
C ILE A 26 6.96 -6.75 4.44
N GLY A 27 6.32 -7.21 3.37
CA GLY A 27 5.54 -6.39 2.45
C GLY A 27 4.42 -5.62 3.16
N VAL A 28 3.74 -6.25 4.12
CA VAL A 28 2.71 -5.59 4.94
C VAL A 28 3.31 -4.44 5.76
N ARG A 29 4.46 -4.64 6.40
CA ARG A 29 5.14 -3.60 7.20
C ARG A 29 5.62 -2.43 6.35
N VAL A 30 6.15 -2.71 5.15
CA VAL A 30 6.61 -1.68 4.21
C VAL A 30 5.43 -0.89 3.63
N THR A 31 4.34 -1.59 3.32
CA THR A 31 3.11 -0.98 2.78
C THR A 31 2.51 0.00 3.77
N GLU A 32 2.46 -0.35 5.07
CA GLU A 32 1.97 0.52 6.14
C GLU A 32 2.72 1.87 6.14
N ALA A 33 4.05 1.85 6.14
CA ALA A 33 4.86 3.07 6.14
C ALA A 33 4.59 3.97 4.92
N GLY A 34 4.44 3.37 3.73
CA GLY A 34 4.14 4.11 2.50
C GLY A 34 2.75 4.77 2.51
N LEU A 35 1.76 4.08 3.06
CA LEU A 35 0.39 4.60 3.17
C LEU A 35 0.28 5.74 4.19
N LEU A 36 0.96 5.61 5.34
CA LEU A 36 0.96 6.64 6.39
C LEU A 36 1.56 7.96 5.89
N ALA A 37 2.72 7.89 5.23
CA ALA A 37 3.35 9.07 4.64
C ALA A 37 2.43 9.74 3.62
N THR A 38 1.81 8.95 2.73
CA THR A 38 0.86 9.46 1.73
C THR A 38 -0.33 10.17 2.38
N LYS A 39 -0.89 9.62 3.46
CA LYS A 39 -1.99 10.24 4.19
C LYS A 39 -1.57 11.55 4.84
N ALA A 40 -0.40 11.60 5.49
CA ALA A 40 0.11 12.78 6.17
C ALA A 40 0.22 13.99 5.22
N THR A 41 0.54 13.79 3.94
CA THR A 41 0.57 14.87 2.94
C THR A 41 -0.75 15.63 2.78
N LYS A 42 -1.89 15.05 3.21
CA LYS A 42 -3.21 15.67 3.13
C LYS A 42 -3.61 16.44 4.38
N PHE A 43 -2.80 16.39 5.44
CA PHE A 43 -3.07 17.06 6.71
C PHE A 43 -1.87 17.94 7.08
N PRO A 44 -1.61 19.04 6.34
CA PRO A 44 -0.50 19.93 6.62
C PRO A 44 -0.62 20.55 8.02
N ASN A 45 0.53 20.78 8.67
CA ASN A 45 0.61 21.39 10.00
C ASN A 45 -0.17 20.64 11.10
N ARG A 46 -0.39 19.34 10.93
CA ARG A 46 -1.08 18.49 11.90
C ARG A 46 -0.28 17.23 12.18
N GLU A 47 -0.05 16.96 13.46
CA GLU A 47 0.45 15.66 13.89
C GLU A 47 -0.66 14.60 13.79
N LEU A 48 -0.34 13.46 13.17
CA LEU A 48 -1.24 12.32 13.07
C LEU A 48 -0.68 11.15 13.89
N VAL A 49 -1.38 10.77 14.96
CA VAL A 49 -0.94 9.67 15.83
C VAL A 49 -1.49 8.34 15.32
N TRP A 50 -0.59 7.46 14.87
CA TRP A 50 -0.92 6.11 14.40
C TRP A 50 -0.99 5.10 15.54
N GLU A 51 -2.05 4.30 15.57
CA GLU A 51 -2.20 3.14 16.45
C GLU A 51 -2.03 1.84 15.66
N SER A 52 -0.80 1.32 15.63
CA SER A 52 -0.43 0.15 14.81
C SER A 52 -1.24 -1.10 15.11
N LYS A 53 -1.57 -1.36 16.38
CA LYS A 53 -2.39 -2.53 16.77
C LYS A 53 -3.80 -2.48 16.21
N ALA A 54 -4.38 -1.28 16.07
CA ALA A 54 -5.74 -1.07 15.61
C ALA A 54 -5.81 -0.71 14.11
N CYS A 55 -4.64 -0.62 13.45
CA CYS A 55 -4.45 -0.19 12.07
C CYS A 55 -5.25 1.09 11.74
N ARG A 56 -5.21 2.09 12.62
CA ARG A 56 -5.94 3.36 12.46
C ARG A 56 -5.24 4.53 13.12
N PHE A 57 -5.56 5.74 12.68
CA PHE A 57 -5.20 6.94 13.43
C PHE A 57 -6.09 7.07 14.66
N LYS A 58 -5.54 7.60 15.76
CA LYS A 58 -6.33 7.93 16.96
C LYS A 58 -7.41 8.98 16.68
N ASP A 59 -7.13 9.86 15.73
CA ASP A 59 -8.07 10.85 15.22
C ASP A 59 -8.92 10.28 14.07
N ASP A 60 -10.19 10.64 14.03
CA ASP A 60 -11.16 10.12 13.06
C ASP A 60 -11.06 10.70 11.62
N PRO A 61 -10.78 12.01 11.39
CA PRO A 61 -10.77 12.58 10.04
C PRO A 61 -9.81 11.89 9.04
N PRO A 62 -8.56 11.54 9.40
CA PRO A 62 -7.65 10.79 8.52
C PRO A 62 -8.15 9.39 8.14
N ASN A 63 -8.89 8.73 9.03
CA ASN A 63 -9.48 7.41 8.80
C ASN A 63 -10.63 7.47 7.78
N LYS A 64 -11.45 8.52 7.84
CA LYS A 64 -12.59 8.72 6.92
C LYS A 64 -12.20 9.25 5.55
N LYS A 65 -11.05 9.91 5.43
CA LYS A 65 -10.60 10.50 4.16
C LYS A 65 -10.10 9.42 3.20
N ILE A 66 -10.93 9.02 2.25
CA ILE A 66 -10.50 8.20 1.11
C ILE A 66 -9.75 9.10 0.13
N LEU A 67 -8.54 8.70 -0.27
CA LEU A 67 -7.83 9.35 -1.37
C LEU A 67 -8.51 8.93 -2.68
N LYS A 68 -9.23 9.86 -3.29
CA LYS A 68 -9.79 9.71 -4.63
C LYS A 68 -9.06 10.66 -5.56
N ARG A 69 -8.90 10.25 -6.82
CA ARG A 69 -8.34 11.09 -7.87
C ARG A 69 -9.49 11.56 -8.77
N ASP A 70 -9.55 12.87 -9.02
CA ASP A 70 -10.36 13.38 -10.12
C ASP A 70 -9.58 13.05 -11.40
N TYR A 71 -10.12 12.11 -12.17
CA TYR A 71 -9.50 11.70 -13.42
C TYR A 71 -9.77 12.76 -14.49
N ARG A 72 -8.81 12.94 -15.40
CA ARG A 72 -9.02 13.74 -16.61
C ARG A 72 -9.97 12.97 -17.52
N ALA A 73 -10.83 13.69 -18.24
CA ALA A 73 -11.70 13.12 -19.27
C ALA A 73 -10.96 12.14 -20.20
N GLY A 74 -11.47 10.92 -20.27
CA GLY A 74 -10.94 9.80 -21.05
C GLY A 74 -9.87 8.95 -20.35
N PHE A 75 -9.58 9.23 -19.07
CA PHE A 75 -8.61 8.50 -18.24
C PHE A 75 -9.24 7.96 -16.94
N GLU A 76 -10.55 8.05 -16.82
CA GLU A 76 -11.32 7.43 -15.75
C GLU A 76 -11.14 5.89 -15.79
N PRO A 77 -11.19 5.20 -14.64
CA PRO A 77 -11.32 3.75 -14.62
C PRO A 77 -12.60 3.35 -15.38
N PRO A 78 -12.62 2.16 -16.02
CA PRO A 78 -13.85 1.65 -16.60
C PRO A 78 -14.97 1.61 -15.56
N ALA A 79 -16.19 1.96 -15.98
CA ALA A 79 -17.32 2.15 -15.07
C ALA A 79 -17.67 0.90 -14.26
N GLU A 80 -17.35 -0.29 -14.79
CA GLU A 80 -17.54 -1.59 -14.14
C GLU A 80 -16.62 -1.86 -12.93
N PHE A 81 -15.60 -1.02 -12.69
CA PHE A 81 -14.64 -1.17 -11.58
C PHE A 81 -14.79 -0.12 -10.46
N ILE A 82 -15.83 0.72 -10.50
CA ILE A 82 -16.08 1.80 -9.52
C ILE A 82 -17.29 1.48 -8.63
#